data_AF-A0A124FM17-F1
#
_entry.id   AF-A0A124FM17-F1
#
_cell.length_a   1.000
_cell.length_b   1.000
_cell.length_c   1.000
_cell.angle_alpha   90.00
_cell.angle_beta   90.00
_cell.angle_gamma   90.00
#
_symmetry.space_group_name_H-M   'P 1'
#
loop_
_entity.id
_entity.type
_entity.pdbx_description
1 polymer ?
#
loop_
_entity_poly.entity_id
_entity_poly.type
_entity_poly.pdbx_seq_one_letter_code
_entity_poly.pdbx_strand_id
1 'polypeptide(L)'
;MAALLGTTAQAFDLTGDWDSDGAGFYIRQVNDTIWWYAENSAEDPAWTSVAYGTVEGDTVNVTWVDVPKGNATIMGTAVFNVVSEDELQLVNQTGGFGGEDWEEVKLLRINSGF
;
A
#
# COMPACT_ATOMS: atom_id res chain seq x y z
N MET A 1 -19.53 22.09 -32.19
CA MET A 1 -18.53 22.31 -31.14
C MET A 1 -18.62 21.11 -30.21
N ALA A 2 -17.73 20.14 -30.35
CA ALA A 2 -17.76 18.92 -29.53
C ALA A 2 -17.11 19.23 -28.19
N ALA A 3 -17.87 19.10 -27.10
CA ALA A 3 -17.29 19.11 -25.76
C ALA A 3 -16.51 17.80 -25.59
N LEU A 4 -15.20 17.90 -25.47
CA LEU A 4 -14.36 16.82 -25.00
C LEU A 4 -14.71 16.64 -23.52
N LEU A 5 -15.55 15.65 -23.22
CA LEU A 5 -15.81 15.22 -21.85
C LEU A 5 -14.49 14.65 -21.34
N GLY A 6 -13.70 15.47 -20.64
CA GLY A 6 -12.60 14.98 -19.84
C GLY A 6 -13.18 14.01 -18.83
N THR A 7 -12.87 12.73 -18.97
CA THR A 7 -13.03 11.77 -17.88
C THR A 7 -12.20 12.31 -16.73
N THR A 8 -12.86 12.84 -15.71
CA THR A 8 -12.18 13.08 -14.44
C THR A 8 -11.66 11.72 -13.99
N ALA A 9 -10.34 11.52 -14.05
CA ALA A 9 -9.72 10.37 -13.41
C ALA A 9 -10.25 10.32 -11.97
N GLN A 10 -10.76 9.17 -11.52
CA GLN A 10 -11.17 9.05 -10.14
C GLN A 10 -9.92 9.24 -9.28
N ALA A 11 -9.92 10.31 -8.49
CA ALA A 11 -8.89 10.52 -7.50
C ALA A 11 -9.32 9.77 -6.24
N PHE A 12 -8.63 8.68 -5.94
CA PHE A 12 -8.79 7.97 -4.68
C PHE A 12 -8.09 8.75 -3.56
N ASP A 13 -8.70 8.79 -2.37
CA ASP A 13 -7.99 9.11 -1.13
C ASP A 13 -7.71 7.80 -0.39
N LEU A 14 -6.45 7.39 -0.36
CA LEU A 14 -5.99 6.14 0.25
C LEU A 14 -5.51 6.31 1.70
N THR A 15 -5.62 7.51 2.27
CA THR A 15 -5.20 7.77 3.64
C THR A 15 -6.04 6.97 4.63
N GLY A 16 -5.39 6.20 5.50
CA GLY A 16 -6.09 5.42 6.51
C GLY A 16 -5.25 4.31 7.14
N ASP A 17 -5.95 3.55 7.98
CA ASP A 17 -5.47 2.30 8.57
C ASP A 17 -5.98 1.13 7.73
N TRP A 18 -5.12 0.14 7.50
CA TRP A 18 -5.35 -0.99 6.62
C TRP A 18 -4.85 -2.27 7.27
N ASP A 19 -5.46 -3.40 6.89
CA ASP A 19 -5.10 -4.74 7.32
C ASP A 19 -4.69 -5.60 6.12
N SER A 20 -3.71 -6.48 6.33
CA SER A 20 -3.40 -7.59 5.44
C SER A 20 -3.04 -8.81 6.27
N ASP A 21 -3.95 -9.78 6.36
CA ASP A 21 -3.76 -11.01 7.12
C ASP A 21 -3.27 -10.77 8.56
N GLY A 22 -3.81 -9.74 9.22
CA GLY A 22 -3.46 -9.36 10.59
C GLY A 22 -2.21 -8.47 10.71
N ALA A 23 -1.53 -8.14 9.62
CA ALA A 23 -0.51 -7.10 9.59
C ALA A 23 -1.15 -5.72 9.38
N GLY A 24 -0.72 -4.73 10.16
CA GLY A 24 -1.19 -3.37 10.09
C GLY A 24 -0.42 -2.55 9.07
N PHE A 25 -1.13 -1.78 8.25
CA PHE A 25 -0.60 -0.83 7.28
C PHE A 25 -1.22 0.54 7.52
N TYR A 26 -0.39 1.57 7.60
CA TYR A 26 -0.82 2.94 7.86
C TYR A 26 -0.41 3.79 6.68
N ILE A 27 -1.35 4.03 5.78
CA ILE A 27 -1.11 4.68 4.51
C ILE A 27 -1.41 6.17 4.64
N ARG A 28 -0.50 6.99 4.15
CA ARG A 28 -0.67 8.43 4.03
C ARG A 28 -0.47 8.86 2.59
N GLN A 29 -1.54 9.37 1.99
CA GLN A 29 -1.49 9.99 0.68
C GLN A 29 -1.35 11.51 0.80
N VAL A 30 -0.45 12.09 0.01
CA VAL A 30 -0.31 13.54 -0.15
C VAL A 30 -0.18 13.84 -1.64
N ASN A 31 -1.25 14.37 -2.24
CA ASN A 31 -1.43 14.42 -3.69
C ASN A 31 -1.28 13.00 -4.28
N ASP A 32 -0.38 12.80 -5.24
CA ASP A 32 -0.12 11.52 -5.86
C ASP A 32 0.99 10.73 -5.14
N THR A 33 1.52 11.24 -4.02
CA THR A 33 2.59 10.58 -3.25
C THR A 33 2.00 9.71 -2.14
N ILE A 34 2.50 8.48 -2.04
CA ILE A 34 2.15 7.52 -1.00
C ILE A 34 3.34 7.34 -0.06
N TRP A 35 3.03 7.35 1.23
CA TRP A 35 3.89 6.89 2.30
C TRP A 35 3.16 5.80 3.05
N TRP A 36 3.87 4.79 3.54
CA TRP A 36 3.30 3.92 4.55
C TRP A 36 4.28 3.60 5.66
N TYR A 37 3.72 3.16 6.77
CA TYR A 37 4.37 2.35 7.80
C TYR A 37 3.59 1.04 7.89
N ALA A 38 4.27 -0.10 8.03
CA ALA A 38 3.63 -1.40 8.17
C ALA A 38 4.33 -2.29 9.19
N GLU A 39 3.59 -3.13 9.89
CA GLU A 39 4.10 -4.04 10.92
C GLU A 39 3.26 -5.32 11.03
N ASN A 40 3.88 -6.45 11.35
CA ASN A 40 3.14 -7.72 11.55
C ASN A 40 2.58 -7.90 12.96
N SER A 41 3.02 -7.10 13.93
CA SER A 41 2.44 -7.03 15.27
C SER A 41 2.82 -5.71 15.94
N ALA A 42 1.97 -5.23 16.85
CA ALA A 42 2.24 -4.00 17.60
C ALA A 42 3.41 -4.17 18.59
N GLU A 43 3.46 -5.33 19.25
CA GLU A 43 4.50 -5.72 20.20
C GLU A 43 5.45 -6.72 19.54
N ASP A 44 6.76 -6.48 19.67
CA ASP A 44 7.86 -7.31 19.15
C ASP A 44 7.65 -7.84 17.72
N PRO A 45 7.47 -6.96 16.71
CA PRO A 45 7.26 -7.39 15.33
C PRO A 45 8.44 -8.20 14.80
N ALA A 46 8.14 -9.24 14.03
CA ALA A 46 9.13 -9.96 13.24
C ALA A 46 9.69 -9.04 12.13
N TRP A 47 8.82 -8.24 11.53
CA TRP A 47 9.17 -7.25 10.53
C TRP A 47 8.37 -5.96 10.70
N THR A 48 8.99 -4.87 10.29
CA THR A 48 8.35 -3.56 10.23
C THR A 48 8.96 -2.87 9.03
N SER A 49 8.14 -2.27 8.18
CA SER A 49 8.61 -1.60 6.97
C SER A 49 8.08 -0.19 6.85
N VAL A 50 8.79 0.61 6.08
CA VAL A 50 8.32 1.89 5.56
C VAL A 50 8.36 1.85 4.06
N ALA A 51 7.50 2.63 3.41
CA ALA A 51 7.55 2.78 1.97
C ALA A 51 7.29 4.21 1.52
N TYR A 52 7.74 4.45 0.29
CA TYR A 52 7.54 5.67 -0.46
C TYR A 52 7.22 5.33 -1.91
N GLY A 53 6.27 6.05 -2.50
CA GLY A 53 5.84 5.78 -3.86
C GLY A 53 4.81 6.76 -4.37
N THR A 54 4.10 6.34 -5.42
CA THR A 54 3.05 7.14 -6.06
C THR A 54 1.79 6.35 -6.32
N VAL A 55 0.68 7.07 -6.45
CA VAL A 55 -0.59 6.58 -6.99
C VAL A 55 -0.87 7.30 -8.31
N GLU A 56 -1.11 6.53 -9.37
CA GLU A 56 -1.42 7.04 -10.71
C GLU A 56 -2.63 6.29 -11.26
N GLY A 57 -3.77 6.96 -11.36
CA GLY A 57 -5.03 6.31 -11.73
C GLY A 57 -5.43 5.26 -10.69
N ASP A 58 -5.48 4.00 -11.11
CA ASP A 58 -5.78 2.83 -10.30
C ASP A 58 -4.53 2.05 -9.87
N THR A 59 -3.32 2.60 -10.04
CA THR A 59 -2.09 1.88 -9.71
C THR A 59 -1.31 2.58 -8.61
N VAL A 60 -0.97 1.86 -7.55
CA VAL A 60 -0.04 2.29 -6.49
C VAL A 60 1.31 1.59 -6.71
N ASN A 61 2.38 2.36 -6.87
CA ASN A 61 3.74 1.84 -6.98
C ASN A 61 4.56 2.32 -5.79
N VAL A 62 5.11 1.42 -4.99
CA VAL A 62 5.95 1.77 -3.84
C VAL A 62 7.27 1.03 -3.84
N THR A 63 8.31 1.70 -3.33
CA THR A 63 9.54 1.07 -2.86
C THR A 63 9.48 1.01 -1.34
N TRP A 64 9.78 -0.16 -0.78
CA TRP A 64 9.66 -0.43 0.64
C TRP A 64 10.97 -1.02 1.19
N VAL A 65 11.20 -0.82 2.49
CA VAL A 65 12.37 -1.34 3.20
C VAL A 65 12.02 -1.63 4.66
N ASP A 66 12.53 -2.73 5.19
CA ASP A 66 12.42 -3.05 6.61
C ASP A 66 13.24 -2.07 7.48
N VAL A 67 12.72 -1.78 8.67
CA VAL A 67 13.34 -0.90 9.66
C VAL A 67 13.57 -1.62 11.00
N PRO A 68 14.52 -1.16 11.84
CA PRO A 68 14.99 -1.90 13.02
C PRO A 68 13.99 -2.07 14.18
N LYS A 69 12.70 -1.81 13.99
CA LYS A 69 11.66 -2.19 14.96
C LYS A 69 11.46 -3.71 14.97
N GLY A 70 11.61 -4.36 13.81
CA GLY A 70 11.68 -5.82 13.69
C GLY A 70 13.10 -6.33 13.40
N ASN A 71 13.22 -7.62 13.09
CA ASN A 71 14.51 -8.28 12.81
C ASN A 71 14.75 -8.58 11.33
N ALA A 72 13.72 -8.41 10.49
CA ALA A 72 13.86 -8.54 9.05
C ALA A 72 14.69 -7.38 8.44
N THR A 73 15.32 -7.64 7.31
CA THR A 73 16.22 -6.70 6.62
C THR A 73 15.99 -6.70 5.11
N ILE A 74 14.79 -7.08 4.67
CA ILE A 74 14.45 -7.18 3.25
C ILE A 74 13.94 -5.83 2.74
N MET A 75 13.98 -5.68 1.42
CA MET A 75 13.55 -4.47 0.72
C MET A 75 13.13 -4.85 -0.69
N GLY A 76 12.32 -4.00 -1.31
CA GLY A 76 11.90 -4.22 -2.68
C GLY A 76 10.87 -3.21 -3.14
N THR A 77 10.08 -3.64 -4.10
CA THR A 77 8.98 -2.88 -4.68
C THR A 77 7.69 -3.65 -4.54
N ALA A 78 6.59 -2.94 -4.41
CA ALA A 78 5.25 -3.51 -4.49
C ALA A 78 4.39 -2.63 -5.40
N VAL A 79 3.62 -3.28 -6.27
CA VAL A 79 2.65 -2.64 -7.15
C VAL A 79 1.29 -3.16 -6.79
N PHE A 80 0.37 -2.26 -6.47
CA PHE A 80 -1.01 -2.58 -6.17
C PHE A 80 -1.94 -1.98 -7.22
N ASN A 81 -3.00 -2.72 -7.53
CA ASN A 81 -4.17 -2.18 -8.20
C ASN A 81 -5.18 -1.69 -7.15
N VAL A 82 -5.69 -0.48 -7.31
CA VAL A 82 -6.76 0.11 -6.51
C VAL A 82 -8.08 -0.45 -7.01
N VAL A 83 -8.59 -1.47 -6.32
CA VAL A 83 -9.87 -2.12 -6.67
C VAL A 83 -11.04 -1.24 -6.24
N SER A 84 -10.90 -0.60 -5.09
CA SER A 84 -11.80 0.43 -4.56
C SER A 84 -11.04 1.33 -3.59
N GLU A 85 -11.68 2.36 -3.04
CA GLU A 85 -11.07 3.15 -1.96
C GLU A 85 -10.67 2.27 -0.77
N ASP A 86 -11.33 1.14 -0.54
CA ASP A 86 -11.12 0.31 0.64
C ASP A 86 -10.41 -1.03 0.34
N GLU A 87 -9.95 -1.24 -0.89
CA GLU A 87 -9.25 -2.48 -1.31
C GLU A 87 -8.10 -2.20 -2.28
N LEU A 88 -6.89 -2.57 -1.88
CA LEU A 88 -5.69 -2.61 -2.73
C LEU A 88 -5.28 -4.06 -2.96
N GLN A 89 -5.20 -4.48 -4.21
CA GLN A 89 -4.76 -5.83 -4.59
C GLN A 89 -3.30 -5.79 -5.03
N LEU A 90 -2.44 -6.61 -4.42
CA LEU A 90 -1.05 -6.74 -4.88
C LEU A 90 -1.04 -7.41 -6.27
N VAL A 91 -0.31 -6.83 -7.22
CA VAL A 91 -0.23 -7.32 -8.61
C VAL A 91 1.20 -7.57 -9.08
N ASN A 92 2.21 -7.01 -8.41
CA ASN A 92 3.61 -7.33 -8.66
C ASN A 92 4.46 -7.01 -7.42
N GLN A 93 5.51 -7.78 -7.18
CA GLN A 93 6.43 -7.53 -6.07
C GLN A 93 7.86 -7.97 -6.35
N THR A 94 8.78 -7.38 -5.59
CA THR A 94 10.14 -7.86 -5.42
C THR A 94 10.50 -7.88 -3.93
N GLY A 95 11.57 -8.59 -3.58
CA GLY A 95 12.06 -8.64 -2.19
C GLY A 95 11.30 -9.59 -1.27
N GLY A 96 10.28 -10.30 -1.77
CA GLY A 96 9.50 -11.26 -1.00
C GLY A 96 8.31 -10.65 -0.26
N PHE A 97 7.83 -9.48 -0.71
CA PHE A 97 6.65 -8.85 -0.14
C PHE A 97 5.44 -9.78 -0.30
N GLY A 98 4.75 -10.09 0.80
CA GLY A 98 3.59 -10.99 0.79
C GLY A 98 3.90 -12.49 0.89
N GLY A 99 5.18 -12.89 0.91
CA GLY A 99 5.55 -14.31 1.05
C GLY A 99 5.31 -15.14 -0.22
N GLU A 100 5.05 -16.45 -0.03
CA GLU A 100 4.92 -17.41 -1.14
C GLU A 100 3.60 -17.24 -1.91
N ASP A 101 2.52 -16.86 -1.23
CA ASP A 101 1.17 -16.68 -1.80
C ASP A 101 0.86 -15.20 -2.07
N TRP A 102 1.87 -14.43 -2.50
CA TRP A 102 1.75 -12.98 -2.65
C TRP A 102 0.65 -12.56 -3.65
N GLU A 103 0.30 -13.42 -4.61
CA GLU A 103 -0.77 -13.16 -5.57
C GLU A 103 -2.16 -13.00 -4.91
N GLU A 104 -2.35 -13.50 -3.70
CA GLU A 104 -3.60 -13.39 -2.94
C GLU A 104 -3.63 -12.17 -2.00
N VAL A 105 -2.50 -11.46 -1.86
CA VAL A 105 -2.36 -10.37 -0.90
C VAL A 105 -3.23 -9.18 -1.26
N LYS A 106 -4.01 -8.76 -0.26
CA LYS A 106 -4.86 -7.57 -0.29
C LYS A 106 -4.59 -6.72 0.93
N LEU A 107 -4.62 -5.39 0.75
CA LEU A 107 -4.80 -4.46 1.85
C LEU A 107 -6.28 -4.08 1.88
N LEU A 108 -6.92 -4.27 3.03
CA LEU A 108 -8.31 -3.91 3.27
C LEU A 108 -8.37 -2.75 4.27
N ARG A 109 -9.10 -1.69 3.94
CA ARG A 109 -9.17 -0.53 4.82
C ARG A 109 -9.97 -0.84 6.08
N ILE A 110 -9.41 -0.47 7.23
CA ILE A 110 -10.07 -0.48 8.53
C ILE A 110 -10.71 0.88 8.81
N ASN A 111 -9.94 1.95 8.70
CA ASN A 111 -10.38 3.33 8.94
C ASN A 111 -9.88 4.25 7.83
N SER A 112 -10.68 5.22 7.41
CA SER A 112 -10.24 6.29 6.51
C SER A 112 -9.81 7.54 7.30
N GLY A 113 -8.82 8.26 6.79
CA GLY A 113 -8.31 9.47 7.43
C GLY A 113 -7.26 9.20 8.51
N PHE A 114 -7.28 10.01 9.57
CA PHE A 114 -6.34 9.97 10.71
C PHE A 114 -7.08 9.65 12.02
#